data_AF-A0A537H9B9-F1
#
_entry.id   AF-A0A537H9B9-F1
#
_cell.length_a   1.000
_cell.length_b   1.000
_cell.length_c   1.000
_cell.angle_alpha   90.00
_cell.angle_beta   90.00
_cell.angle_gamma   90.00
#
_symmetry.space_group_name_H-M   'P 1'
#
loop_
_entity.id
_entity.type
_entity.pdbx_description
1 polymer ?
#
loop_
_entity_poly.entity_id
_entity_poly.type
_entity_poly.pdbx_seq_one_letter_code
_entity_poly.pdbx_strand_id
1 'polypeptide(L)'
;MGDAKRYPELRRRLSYRWWTANRHYTMYMVREWTSLFVALYSLMFIYGLSLWATGSRADFLNFLKNPAIIGFSLIAFVFTMYHAATWFYLLGAVVPVKIGRSRTKPWQALVLNIILLIIISFLAIWLVVLR
;
A
#
# COMPACT_ATOMS: atom_id res chain seq x y z
N MET A 1 0.57 35.57 45.48
CA MET A 1 -0.06 34.86 44.35
C MET A 1 0.81 35.11 43.13
N GLY A 2 1.59 34.10 42.71
CA GLY A 2 2.58 34.25 41.64
C GLY A 2 1.93 34.25 40.26
N ASP A 3 2.38 35.17 39.40
CA ASP A 3 2.00 35.27 38.00
C ASP A 3 2.31 33.95 37.27
N ALA A 4 1.27 33.26 36.80
CA ALA A 4 1.42 32.03 36.04
C ALA A 4 2.02 32.37 34.66
N LYS A 5 3.23 31.87 34.38
CA LYS A 5 3.95 32.06 33.12
C LYS A 5 3.11 31.53 31.95
N ARG A 6 2.48 32.43 31.18
CA ARG A 6 1.62 32.08 30.04
C ARG A 6 2.50 31.74 28.83
N TYR A 7 2.64 30.45 28.53
CA TYR A 7 3.31 30.01 27.31
C TYR A 7 2.44 30.38 26.10
N PRO A 8 3.03 30.85 24.98
CA PRO A 8 2.27 31.14 23.78
C PRO A 8 1.65 29.85 23.26
N GLU A 9 0.34 29.70 23.42
CA GLU A 9 -0.42 28.60 22.82
C GLU A 9 -0.40 28.79 21.30
N LEU A 10 0.36 27.96 20.60
CA LEU A 10 0.44 28.01 19.15
C LEU A 10 -0.87 27.50 18.53
N ARG A 11 -1.90 28.36 18.49
CA ARG A 11 -3.24 28.05 17.98
C ARG A 11 -3.30 28.16 16.45
N ARG A 12 -2.33 27.59 15.73
CA ARG A 12 -2.36 27.59 14.26
C ARG A 12 -3.44 26.62 13.81
N ARG A 13 -4.57 27.14 13.31
CA ARG A 13 -5.63 26.31 12.71
C ARG A 13 -5.04 25.60 11.49
N LEU A 14 -5.00 24.27 11.51
CA LEU A 14 -4.63 23.48 10.35
C LEU A 14 -5.74 23.59 9.30
N SER A 15 -5.39 24.04 8.09
CA SER A 15 -6.34 24.04 6.96
C SER A 15 -6.58 22.62 6.45
N TYR A 16 -7.75 22.33 5.87
CA TYR A 16 -8.02 21.04 5.24
C TYR A 16 -7.02 20.69 4.12
N ARG A 17 -6.41 21.72 3.51
CA ARG A 17 -5.40 21.61 2.45
C ARG A 17 -3.97 21.51 2.97
N TRP A 18 -3.77 21.30 4.28
CA TRP A 18 -2.43 21.25 4.90
C TRP A 18 -1.47 20.32 4.15
N TRP A 19 -1.98 19.21 3.63
CA TRP A 19 -1.18 18.20 2.96
C TRP A 19 -0.71 18.59 1.56
N THR A 20 -1.32 19.63 0.96
CA THR A 20 -0.87 20.23 -0.30
C THR A 20 0.20 21.31 -0.10
N ALA A 21 0.53 21.64 1.16
CA ALA A 21 1.48 22.71 1.46
C ALA A 21 2.91 22.42 0.99
N ASN A 22 3.30 21.15 0.88
CA ASN A 22 4.57 20.76 0.28
C ASN A 22 4.51 19.36 -0.34
N ARG A 23 5.50 19.08 -1.20
CA ARG A 23 5.61 17.80 -1.92
C ARG A 23 5.71 16.60 -0.98
N HIS A 24 6.37 16.72 0.17
CA HIS A 24 6.51 15.62 1.12
C HIS A 24 5.17 15.19 1.73
N TYR A 25 4.35 16.15 2.17
CA TYR A 25 3.02 15.88 2.70
C TYR A 25 2.07 15.37 1.61
N THR A 26 2.22 15.89 0.39
CA THR A 26 1.42 15.39 -0.75
C THR A 26 1.75 13.94 -1.06
N MET A 27 3.03 13.59 -1.15
CA MET A 27 3.45 12.21 -1.40
C MET A 27 3.11 11.27 -0.23
N TYR A 28 3.19 11.76 1.01
CA TYR A 28 2.69 11.03 2.17
C TYR A 28 1.20 10.70 2.02
N MET A 29 0.35 11.69 1.70
CA MET A 29 -1.07 11.44 1.51
C MET A 29 -1.33 10.50 0.34
N VAL A 30 -0.70 10.72 -0.82
CA VAL A 30 -0.83 9.81 -1.99
C VAL A 30 -0.52 8.36 -1.60
N ARG A 31 0.51 8.15 -0.77
CA ARG A 31 0.80 6.82 -0.19
C ARG A 31 -0.35 6.29 0.64
N GLU A 32 -0.90 7.06 1.57
CA GLU A 32 -2.05 6.59 2.38
C GLU A 32 -3.27 6.25 1.50
N TRP A 33 -3.53 7.05 0.47
CA TRP A 33 -4.63 6.81 -0.48
C TRP A 33 -4.47 5.50 -1.27
N THR A 34 -3.26 4.96 -1.42
CA THR A 34 -3.08 3.65 -2.08
C THR A 34 -3.78 2.51 -1.36
N SER A 35 -3.98 2.62 -0.04
CA SER A 35 -4.72 1.62 0.75
C SER A 35 -6.18 1.45 0.30
N LEU A 36 -6.79 2.51 -0.25
CA LEU A 36 -8.14 2.44 -0.82
C LEU A 36 -8.21 1.45 -1.98
N PHE A 37 -7.22 1.48 -2.89
CA PHE A 37 -7.18 0.55 -4.02
C PHE A 37 -6.97 -0.89 -3.57
N VAL A 38 -6.10 -1.11 -2.58
CA VAL A 38 -5.89 -2.43 -1.97
C VAL A 38 -7.18 -2.95 -1.32
N ALA A 39 -7.91 -2.09 -0.61
CA ALA A 39 -9.17 -2.44 0.04
C ALA A 39 -10.26 -2.77 -0.99
N LEU A 40 -10.43 -1.93 -2.00
CA LEU A 40 -11.41 -2.16 -3.08
C LEU A 40 -11.11 -3.44 -3.86
N TYR A 41 -9.84 -3.71 -4.16
CA TYR A 41 -9.44 -4.95 -4.83
C TYR A 41 -9.67 -6.19 -3.94
N SER A 42 -9.43 -6.07 -2.63
CA SER A 42 -9.75 -7.13 -1.67
C SER A 42 -11.26 -7.41 -1.59
N LEU A 43 -12.11 -6.37 -1.60
CA LEU A 43 -13.56 -6.53 -1.65
C LEU A 43 -14.01 -7.24 -2.93
N MET A 44 -13.36 -6.97 -4.06
CA MET A 44 -13.61 -7.66 -5.31
C MET A 44 -13.33 -9.16 -5.22
N PHE A 45 -12.25 -9.56 -4.54
CA PHE A 45 -11.97 -10.97 -4.25
C PHE A 45 -13.01 -11.60 -3.32
N ILE A 46 -13.41 -10.91 -2.26
CA ILE A 46 -14.44 -11.39 -1.32
C ILE A 46 -15.76 -11.62 -2.06
N TYR A 47 -16.14 -10.69 -2.94
CA TYR A 47 -17.30 -10.85 -3.81
C TYR A 47 -17.16 -12.08 -4.71
N GLY A 48 -16.00 -12.27 -5.36
CA GLY A 48 -15.74 -13.46 -6.16
C GLY A 48 -15.88 -14.77 -5.37
N LEU A 49 -15.33 -14.81 -4.15
CA LEU A 49 -15.46 -15.96 -3.24
C LEU A 49 -16.93 -16.24 -2.87
N SER A 50 -17.74 -15.20 -2.64
CA SER A 50 -19.17 -15.37 -2.36
C SER A 50 -19.93 -16.00 -3.54
N LEU A 51 -19.64 -15.57 -4.77
CA LEU A 51 -20.25 -16.14 -5.97
C LEU A 51 -19.82 -17.58 -6.22
N TRP A 52 -18.58 -17.92 -5.88
CA TRP A 52 -18.11 -19.30 -5.94
C TRP A 52 -18.84 -20.20 -4.94
N ALA A 53 -19.06 -19.71 -3.72
CA ALA A 53 -19.79 -20.45 -2.69
C ALA A 53 -21.26 -20.73 -3.08
N THR A 54 -21.88 -19.85 -3.87
CA THR A 54 -23.28 -20.00 -4.31
C THR A 54 -23.44 -20.70 -5.67
N GLY A 55 -22.35 -21.16 -6.30
CA GLY A 55 -22.38 -21.82 -7.61
C GLY A 55 -22.42 -20.88 -8.82
N SER A 56 -22.40 -19.56 -8.61
CA SER A 56 -22.46 -18.50 -9.63
C SER A 56 -21.09 -18.15 -10.22
N ARG A 57 -20.24 -19.16 -10.50
CA ARG A 57 -18.87 -18.93 -10.99
C ARG A 57 -18.83 -18.17 -12.33
N ALA A 58 -19.79 -18.43 -13.22
CA ALA A 58 -19.88 -17.78 -14.52
C ALA A 58 -20.07 -16.26 -14.40
N ASP A 59 -20.86 -15.82 -13.42
CA ASP A 59 -21.13 -14.40 -13.18
C ASP A 59 -19.87 -13.67 -12.74
N PHE A 60 -19.04 -14.30 -11.90
CA PHE A 60 -17.75 -13.73 -11.52
C PHE A 60 -16.79 -13.61 -12.71
N LEU A 61 -16.75 -14.61 -13.59
CA LEU A 61 -15.93 -14.54 -14.81
C LEU A 61 -16.39 -13.44 -15.77
N ASN A 62 -17.71 -13.26 -15.92
CA ASN A 62 -18.26 -12.18 -16.73
C ASN A 62 -17.96 -10.80 -16.13
N PHE A 63 -18.02 -10.68 -14.80
CA PHE A 63 -17.62 -9.48 -14.08
C PHE A 63 -16.15 -9.14 -14.32
N LEU A 64 -15.23 -10.12 -14.24
CA LEU A 64 -13.80 -9.90 -14.50
C LEU A 64 -13.48 -9.54 -15.95
N LYS A 65 -14.28 -9.99 -16.91
CA LYS A 65 -14.13 -9.66 -18.34
C LYS A 65 -14.60 -8.24 -18.69
N ASN A 66 -15.29 -7.56 -17.78
CA ASN A 66 -15.76 -6.20 -18.03
C ASN A 66 -14.55 -5.26 -18.21
N PRO A 67 -14.46 -4.50 -19.33
CA PRO A 67 -13.36 -3.57 -19.57
C PRO A 67 -13.11 -2.57 -18.44
N ALA A 68 -14.17 -2.12 -17.76
CA ALA A 68 -14.04 -1.22 -16.61
C ALA A 68 -13.33 -1.89 -15.42
N ILE A 69 -13.61 -3.18 -15.17
CA ILE A 69 -12.98 -3.96 -14.11
C ILE A 69 -11.52 -4.26 -14.45
N ILE A 70 -11.21 -4.54 -15.72
CA ILE A 70 -9.83 -4.68 -16.19
C ILE A 70 -9.05 -3.38 -15.99
N GLY A 71 -9.64 -2.24 -16.40
CA GLY A 71 -9.04 -0.92 -16.21
C GLY A 71 -8.80 -0.59 -14.73
N PHE A 72 -9.80 -0.85 -13.88
CA PHE A 72 -9.66 -0.70 -12.44
C PHE A 72 -8.56 -1.61 -11.87
N SER A 73 -8.49 -2.87 -12.30
CA SER A 73 -7.48 -3.84 -11.84
C SER A 73 -6.07 -3.39 -12.18
N LEU A 74 -5.87 -2.83 -13.38
CA LEU A 74 -4.57 -2.27 -13.78
C LEU A 74 -4.17 -1.07 -12.92
N ILE A 75 -5.11 -0.17 -12.65
CA ILE A 75 -4.89 0.99 -11.76
C ILE A 75 -4.56 0.50 -10.35
N ALA A 76 -5.35 -0.42 -9.81
CA ALA A 76 -5.13 -1.01 -8.50
C ALA A 76 -3.78 -1.71 -8.41
N PHE A 77 -3.35 -2.40 -9.47
CA PHE A 77 -2.04 -3.03 -9.55
C PHE A 77 -0.91 -2.00 -9.44
N VAL A 78 -0.95 -0.91 -10.21
CA VAL A 78 0.06 0.15 -10.14
C VAL A 78 0.12 0.79 -8.75
N PHE A 79 -1.03 1.11 -8.16
CA PHE A 79 -1.08 1.68 -6.79
C PHE A 79 -0.59 0.68 -5.73
N THR A 80 -0.86 -0.61 -5.90
CA THR A 80 -0.38 -1.66 -5.00
C THR A 80 1.13 -1.85 -5.11
N MET A 81 1.71 -1.75 -6.32
CA MET A 81 3.17 -1.76 -6.50
C MET A 81 3.82 -0.57 -5.79
N TYR A 82 3.25 0.64 -5.95
CA TYR A 82 3.72 1.83 -5.24
C TYR A 82 3.59 1.69 -3.71
N HIS A 83 2.46 1.15 -3.24
CA HIS A 83 2.21 0.85 -1.84
C HIS A 83 3.29 -0.09 -1.28
N ALA A 84 3.53 -1.22 -1.94
CA ALA A 84 4.53 -2.21 -1.53
C ALA A 84 5.94 -1.60 -1.48
N ALA A 85 6.36 -0.86 -2.51
CA ALA A 85 7.69 -0.24 -2.55
C ALA A 85 7.90 0.76 -1.39
N THR A 86 6.92 1.63 -1.14
CA THR A 86 7.02 2.58 -0.03
C THR A 86 6.97 1.90 1.34
N TRP A 87 6.16 0.85 1.49
CA TRP A 87 6.09 0.06 2.71
C TRP A 87 7.39 -0.69 3.00
N PHE A 88 8.02 -1.33 2.01
CA PHE A 88 9.31 -2.02 2.19
C PHE A 88 10.44 -1.07 2.56
N TYR A 89 10.44 0.15 2.00
CA TYR A 89 11.41 1.16 2.41
C TYR A 89 11.19 1.59 3.86
N LEU A 90 9.94 1.88 4.25
CA LEU A 90 9.60 2.27 5.62
C LEU A 90 9.92 1.16 6.63
N LEU A 91 9.70 -0.09 6.27
CA LEU A 91 10.03 -1.25 7.11
C LEU A 91 11.50 -1.20 7.55
N GLY A 92 12.43 -0.94 6.61
CA GLY A 92 13.85 -0.83 6.93
C GLY A 92 14.23 0.42 7.74
N ALA A 93 13.38 1.46 7.72
CA ALA A 93 13.57 2.66 8.55
C ALA A 93 13.07 2.46 9.98
N VAL A 94 11.95 1.74 10.16
CA VAL A 94 11.35 1.45 11.47
C VAL A 94 12.10 0.35 12.20
N VAL A 95 12.57 -0.68 11.48
CA VAL A 95 13.25 -1.85 12.06
C VAL A 95 14.68 -1.97 11.50
N PRO A 96 15.60 -1.05 11.88
CA PRO A 96 16.99 -1.15 11.46
C PRO A 96 17.69 -2.31 12.17
N VAL A 97 18.30 -3.21 11.40
CA VAL A 97 19.05 -4.36 11.92
C VAL A 97 20.49 -3.94 12.17
N LYS A 98 21.03 -4.26 13.36
CA LYS A 98 22.43 -3.99 13.70
C LYS A 98 23.33 -5.10 13.16
N ILE A 99 24.29 -4.74 12.32
CA ILE A 99 25.30 -5.65 11.77
C ILE A 99 26.68 -5.14 12.21
N GLY A 100 27.25 -5.81 13.22
CA GLY A 100 28.48 -5.40 13.87
C GLY A 100 28.38 -4.00 14.48
N ARG A 101 29.19 -3.06 13.96
CA ARG A 101 29.19 -1.64 14.37
C ARG A 101 28.23 -0.76 13.56
N SER A 102 27.60 -1.31 12.52
CA SER A 102 26.74 -0.57 11.59
C SER A 102 25.27 -0.97 11.71
N ARG A 103 24.36 -0.18 11.14
CA ARG A 103 22.94 -0.50 10.99
C ARG A 103 22.57 -0.59 9.52
N THR A 104 21.60 -1.45 9.20
CA THR A 104 21.04 -1.52 7.86
C THR A 104 20.40 -0.20 7.45
N LYS A 105 20.46 0.09 6.15
CA LYS A 105 19.82 1.24 5.52
C LYS A 105 18.45 0.83 4.97
N PRO A 106 17.46 1.73 4.98
CA PRO A 106 16.10 1.44 4.50
C PRO A 106 16.03 0.84 3.09
N TRP A 107 16.88 1.29 2.18
CA TRP A 107 16.91 0.78 0.80
C TRP A 107 17.27 -0.71 0.71
N GLN A 108 18.00 -1.27 1.70
CA GLN A 108 18.35 -2.68 1.73
C GLN A 108 17.11 -3.54 1.96
N ALA A 109 16.21 -3.10 2.83
CA ALA A 109 14.92 -3.77 3.05
C ALA A 109 14.05 -3.69 1.79
N LEU A 110 14.03 -2.56 1.09
CA LEU A 110 13.34 -2.42 -0.19
C LEU A 110 13.85 -3.45 -1.23
N VAL A 111 15.15 -3.48 -1.49
CA VAL A 111 15.72 -4.39 -2.50
C VAL A 111 15.46 -5.86 -2.14
N LEU A 112 15.68 -6.25 -0.89
CA LEU A 112 15.45 -7.62 -0.43
C LEU A 112 14.00 -8.05 -0.65
N ASN A 113 13.03 -7.21 -0.24
CA ASN A 113 11.63 -7.55 -0.36
C ASN A 113 11.14 -7.56 -1.82
N ILE A 114 11.71 -6.72 -2.71
CA ILE A 114 11.40 -6.78 -4.14
C ILE A 114 11.91 -8.09 -4.76
N ILE A 115 13.12 -8.53 -4.40
CA ILE A 115 13.65 -9.83 -4.87
C ILE A 115 12.74 -10.97 -4.39
N LEU A 116 12.38 -10.99 -3.11
CA LEU A 116 11.45 -11.98 -2.55
C LEU A 116 10.09 -11.95 -3.24
N LEU A 117 9.55 -10.76 -3.51
CA LEU A 117 8.28 -10.60 -4.20
C LEU A 117 8.33 -11.16 -5.63
N ILE A 118 9.41 -10.92 -6.37
CA ILE A 118 9.60 -11.48 -7.73
C ILE A 118 9.66 -13.01 -7.67
N ILE A 119 10.42 -13.57 -6.73
CA ILE A 119 10.53 -15.03 -6.55
C ILE A 119 9.17 -15.64 -6.23
N ILE A 120 8.44 -15.08 -5.25
CA ILE A 120 7.12 -15.56 -4.85
C ILE A 120 6.12 -15.44 -6.00
N SER A 121 6.14 -14.31 -6.73
CA SER A 121 5.26 -14.09 -7.89
C SER A 121 5.54 -15.11 -9.00
N PHE A 122 6.81 -15.37 -9.30
CA PHE A 122 7.20 -16.38 -10.26
C PHE A 122 6.71 -17.77 -9.85
N LEU A 123 6.93 -18.17 -8.59
CA LEU A 123 6.46 -19.45 -8.06
C LEU A 123 4.93 -19.59 -8.12
N ALA A 124 4.19 -18.52 -7.79
CA ALA A 124 2.73 -18.50 -7.87
C ALA A 124 2.24 -18.66 -9.32
N ILE A 125 2.82 -17.94 -10.28
CA ILE A 125 2.48 -18.06 -11.70
C ILE A 125 2.81 -19.47 -12.20
N TRP A 126 3.99 -20.00 -11.85
CA TRP A 126 4.39 -21.35 -12.23
C TRP A 126 3.40 -22.40 -11.70
N LEU A 127 3.01 -22.32 -10.42
CA LEU A 127 2.07 -23.26 -9.81
C LEU A 127 0.65 -23.20 -10.36
N VAL A 128 0.17 -22.02 -10.74
CA VAL A 128 -1.24 -21.80 -11.11
C VAL A 128 -1.48 -21.89 -12.62
N VAL A 129 -0.48 -21.53 -13.43
CA VAL A 129 -0.64 -21.40 -14.90
C VAL A 129 0.16 -22.43 -15.67
N LEU A 130 1.37 -22.76 -15.22
CA LEU A 130 2.31 -23.59 -15.99
C LEU A 130 2.35 -25.06 -15.54
N ARG A 131 1.79 -25.36 -14.37
CA ARG A 131 1.62 -26.71 -13.84
C ARG A 131 0.21 -27.20 -14.13
#